data_AF-A0A935KB43-F1
#
_entry.id   AF-A0A935KB43-F1
#
_cell.length_a   1.000
_cell.length_b   1.000
_cell.length_c   1.000
_cell.angle_alpha   90.00
_cell.angle_beta   90.00
_cell.angle_gamma   90.00
#
_symmetry.space_group_name_H-M   'P 1'
#
loop_
_entity.id
_entity.type
_entity.pdbx_description
1 polymer ?
#
loop_
_entity_poly.entity_id
_entity_poly.type
_entity_poly.pdbx_seq_one_letter_code
_entity_poly.pdbx_strand_id
1 'polypeptide(L)' 'MAEYLAWLIQFGRIAEGRILDFNHDDSMTTIFFRYNVANVDYETSQKLTPEQIKRAHQYIPGAVVSVRYDPKNPGSSLVT' A
#
# COMPACT_ATOMS: atom_id res chain seq x y z
N MET A 1 16.45 -3.75 -5.32
CA MET A 1 15.16 -3.12 -4.96
C MET A 1 14.07 -3.35 -6.00
N ALA A 2 14.30 -3.06 -7.29
CA ALA A 2 13.28 -3.26 -8.34
C ALA A 2 12.84 -4.73 -8.52
N GLU A 3 13.78 -5.69 -8.44
CA GLU A 3 13.47 -7.12 -8.56
C GLU A 3 12.58 -7.65 -7.42
N TYR A 4 12.76 -7.15 -6.20
CA TYR A 4 11.93 -7.54 -5.06
C TYR A 4 10.50 -7.02 -5.19
N LEU A 5 10.32 -5.77 -5.66
CA LEU A 5 9.00 -5.21 -5.92
C LEU A 5 8.29 -5.97 -7.06
N ALA A 6 9.00 -6.31 -8.12
CA ALA A 6 8.45 -7.13 -9.21
C ALA A 6 8.00 -8.51 -8.70
N TRP A 7 8.84 -9.17 -7.89
CA TRP A 7 8.47 -10.43 -7.24
C TRP A 7 7.25 -10.26 -6.33
N LEU A 8 7.20 -9.22 -5.51
CA LEU A 8 6.09 -8.95 -4.60
C LEU A 8 4.79 -8.71 -5.37
N ILE A 9 4.82 -7.95 -6.46
CA ILE A 9 3.67 -7.72 -7.35
C ILE A 9 3.17 -9.04 -7.94
N GLN A 10 4.06 -9.95 -8.30
CA GLN A 10 3.71 -11.22 -8.94
C GLN A 10 3.22 -12.28 -7.93
N PHE A 11 3.92 -12.44 -6.80
CA PHE A 11 3.78 -13.58 -5.88
C PHE A 11 3.28 -13.23 -4.48
N GLY A 12 3.21 -11.94 -4.14
CA GLY A 12 2.69 -11.48 -2.86
C GLY A 12 1.25 -11.94 -2.61
N ARG A 13 0.91 -12.12 -1.33
CA ARG A 13 -0.45 -12.41 -0.89
C ARG A 13 -1.25 -11.11 -0.82
N ILE A 14 -2.57 -11.21 -0.93
CA ILE A 14 -3.47 -10.05 -0.91
C ILE A 14 -4.24 -10.07 0.40
N ALA A 15 -4.31 -8.93 1.05
CA ALA A 15 -5.19 -8.63 2.17
C ALA A 15 -6.01 -7.38 1.87
N GLU A 16 -7.13 -7.23 2.56
CA GLU A 16 -7.84 -5.97 2.61
C GLU A 16 -7.11 -5.00 3.56
N GLY A 17 -6.94 -3.76 3.12
CA GLY A 17 -6.40 -2.68 3.92
C GLY A 17 -7.29 -1.45 3.89
N ARG A 18 -6.91 -0.46 4.70
CA ARG A 18 -7.63 0.79 4.82
C ARG A 18 -6.66 1.96 4.84
N ILE A 19 -6.95 2.99 4.06
CA ILE A 19 -6.20 4.25 4.13
C ILE A 19 -6.45 4.94 5.46
N LEU A 20 -5.38 5.36 6.10
CA LEU A 20 -5.38 6.14 7.33
C LEU A 20 -5.30 7.63 7.03
N ASP A 21 -4.34 8.00 6.17
CA ASP A 21 -4.06 9.39 5.83
C ASP A 21 -3.34 9.46 4.48
N PHE A 22 -3.21 10.66 3.93
CA PHE A 22 -2.29 10.95 2.83
C PHE A 22 -1.60 12.30 3.07
N ASN A 23 -0.35 12.39 2.64
CA ASN A 23 0.38 13.63 2.58
C ASN A 23 0.61 13.99 1.10
N HIS A 24 0.29 15.24 0.76
CA HIS A 24 0.55 15.79 -0.56
C HIS A 24 1.68 16.82 -0.44
N ASP A 25 2.81 16.51 -1.06
CA ASP A 25 3.93 17.43 -1.27
C ASP A 25 3.95 17.83 -2.75
N ASP A 26 4.57 18.96 -3.08
CA ASP A 26 4.53 19.65 -4.39
C ASP A 26 4.78 18.72 -5.61
N SER A 27 5.46 17.58 -5.42
CA SER A 27 5.73 16.59 -6.46
C SER A 27 5.31 15.15 -6.14
N MET A 28 4.80 14.84 -4.95
CA MET A 28 4.55 13.46 -4.53
C MET A 28 3.35 13.34 -3.58
N THR A 29 2.49 12.35 -3.83
CA THR A 29 1.46 11.93 -2.88
C THR A 29 1.92 10.67 -2.16
N THR A 30 2.06 10.74 -0.84
CA THR A 30 2.34 9.59 0.02
C THR A 30 1.08 9.19 0.76
N ILE A 31 0.71 7.93 0.72
CA ILE A 31 -0.43 7.38 1.47
C ILE A 31 0.07 6.62 2.68
N PHE A 32 -0.72 6.63 3.75
CA PHE A 32 -0.55 5.83 4.96
C PHE A 32 -1.73 4.88 5.05
N PHE A 33 -1.46 3.61 5.29
CA PHE A 33 -2.51 2.60 5.30
C PHE A 33 -2.21 1.50 6.31
N ARG A 34 -3.28 0.82 6.73
CA ARG A 34 -3.20 -0.36 7.59
C ARG A 34 -3.83 -1.58 6.94
N TYR A 35 -3.41 -2.76 7.36
CA TYR A 35 -4.02 -4.03 7.00
C TYR A 35 -3.74 -5.05 8.11
N ASN A 36 -4.60 -6.05 8.21
CA ASN A 36 -4.48 -7.09 9.24
C ASN A 36 -4.04 -8.41 8.60
N VAL A 37 -3.04 -9.06 9.21
CA VAL A 37 -2.63 -10.42 8.85
C VAL A 37 -2.52 -11.24 10.13
N ALA A 38 -3.30 -12.32 10.22
CA ALA A 38 -3.28 -13.23 11.36
C ALA A 38 -3.43 -12.51 12.72
N ASN A 39 -4.37 -11.56 12.80
CA ASN A 39 -4.67 -10.78 14.02
C ASN A 39 -3.54 -9.83 14.44
N VAL A 40 -2.61 -9.51 13.52
CA VAL A 40 -1.58 -8.49 13.68
C VAL A 40 -1.87 -7.36 12.70
N ASP A 41 -1.97 -6.15 13.22
CA ASP A 41 -2.11 -4.94 12.41
C ASP A 41 -0.75 -4.42 11.97
N TYR A 42 -0.64 -4.17 10.67
CA TYR A 42 0.52 -3.54 10.06
C TYR A 42 0.11 -2.17 9.55
N GLU A 43 0.92 -1.17 9.86
CA GLU A 43 0.78 0.19 9.35
C GLU A 43 2.02 0.55 8.55
N THR A 44 1.82 1.09 7.35
CA THR A 44 2.93 1.44 6.46
C THR A 44 2.56 2.62 5.57
N SER A 45 3.55 3.11 4.82
CA SER A 45 3.42 4.24 3.91
C SER A 45 3.94 3.91 2.52
N GLN A 46 3.31 4.45 1.49
CA GLN A 46 3.72 4.28 0.10
C GLN A 46 3.60 5.59 -0.67
N LYS A 47 4.61 5.88 -1.50
CA LYS A 47 4.51 6.91 -2.54
C LYS A 47 3.68 6.37 -3.69
N LEU A 48 2.65 7.10 -4.08
CA LEU A 48 1.83 6.74 -5.22
C LEU A 48 2.65 6.84 -6.51
N THR A 49 2.47 5.87 -7.40
CA THR A 49 3.02 5.95 -8.77
C THR A 49 2.28 7.02 -9.57
N PRO A 50 2.84 7.51 -10.70
CA PRO A 50 2.15 8.47 -11.57
C PRO A 50 0.76 8.00 -12.03
N GLU A 51 0.55 6.69 -12.21
CA GLU A 51 -0.75 6.13 -12.55
C GLU A 51 -1.72 6.12 -11.36
N GLN A 52 -1.24 5.82 -10.17
CA GLN A 52 -2.04 5.88 -8.94
C GLN A 52 -2.41 7.32 -8.59
N ILE A 53 -1.54 8.30 -8.85
CA ILE A 53 -1.84 9.73 -8.64
C ILE A 53 -3.03 10.17 -9.49
N LYS A 54 -3.17 9.67 -10.73
CA LYS A 54 -4.38 9.94 -11.57
C LYS A 54 -5.67 9.45 -10.91
N ARG A 55 -5.58 8.53 -9.95
CA ARG A 55 -6.68 7.94 -9.18
C ARG A 55 -6.58 8.30 -7.69
N ALA A 56 -5.94 9.41 -7.34
CA ALA A 56 -5.71 9.83 -5.94
C ALA A 56 -6.98 9.82 -5.07
N HIS A 57 -8.15 10.11 -5.66
CA HIS A 57 -9.45 10.06 -4.98
C HIS A 57 -9.82 8.67 -4.40
N GLN A 58 -9.18 7.60 -4.86
CA GLN A 58 -9.36 6.23 -4.32
C GLN A 58 -8.55 6.00 -3.05
N TYR A 59 -7.61 6.89 -2.72
CA TYR A 59 -6.71 6.78 -1.58
C TYR A 59 -6.99 7.84 -0.50
N ILE A 60 -8.26 8.16 -0.28
CA ILE A 60 -8.69 9.06 0.80
C ILE A 60 -8.83 8.31 2.13
N PRO A 61 -8.71 8.98 3.30
CA PRO A 61 -8.86 8.35 4.61
C PRO A 61 -10.16 7.55 4.71
N GLY A 62 -10.05 6.32 5.20
CA GLY A 62 -11.17 5.39 5.32
C GLY A 62 -11.50 4.59 4.06
N ALA A 63 -10.88 4.86 2.92
CA ALA A 63 -11.02 4.05 1.71
C ALA A 63 -10.47 2.63 1.92
N VAL A 64 -11.17 1.64 1.38
CA VAL A 64 -10.73 0.24 1.36
C VAL A 64 -9.82 0.02 0.17
N VAL A 65 -8.69 -0.64 0.40
CA VAL A 65 -7.66 -0.90 -0.63
C VAL A 65 -7.20 -2.34 -0.61
N SER A 66 -6.70 -2.82 -1.75
CA SER A 66 -6.01 -4.11 -1.82
C SER A 66 -4.54 -3.92 -1.48
N VAL A 67 -4.08 -4.61 -0.43
CA VAL A 67 -2.68 -4.60 0.00
C VAL A 67 -2.05 -5.91 -0.40
N ARG A 68 -1.01 -5.84 -1.22
CA ARG A 68 -0.17 -6.98 -1.57
C ARG A 68 1.05 -7.01 -0.67
N TYR A 69 1.30 -8.13 0.01
CA TYR A 69 2.35 -8.26 1.02
C TYR A 69 3.15 -9.55 0.86
N ASP A 70 4.39 -9.55 1.37
CA ASP A 70 5.24 -10.74 1.43
C ASP A 70 4.83 -11.59 2.65
N PRO A 71 4.33 -12.83 2.47
CA PRO A 71 3.92 -13.66 3.60
C PRO A 71 5.07 -14.06 4.53
N LYS A 72 6.34 -13.98 4.09
CA LYS A 72 7.51 -14.24 4.93
C LYS A 72 7.98 -12.99 5.68
N ASN A 73 7.63 -11.81 5.18
CA ASN A 73 7.91 -10.52 5.81
C ASN A 73 6.70 -9.60 5.66
N PRO A 74 5.64 -9.78 6.48
CA PRO A 74 4.36 -9.14 6.21
C PRO A 74 4.40 -7.62 6.22
N GLY A 75 5.38 -6.98 6.89
CA GLY A 75 5.56 -5.53 6.86
C GLY A 75 6.06 -4.98 5.51
N SER A 76 6.56 -5.84 4.62
CA SER A 76 6.86 -5.48 3.23
C SER A 76 5.61 -5.64 2.38
N SER A 77 5.01 -4.51 2.02
CA SER A 77 3.74 -4.47 1.30
C SER A 77 3.62 -3.23 0.41
N LEU A 78 2.62 -3.28 -0.47
CA LEU A 78 2.21 -2.18 -1.33
C LEU A 78 0.71 -2.25 -1.60
N VAL A 79 0.11 -1.09 -1.81
CA VAL A 79 -1.23 -0.93 -2.37
C VAL A 79 -1.15 -1.04 -3.89
N THR A 80 -2.02 -1.88 -4.45
CA THR A 80 -2.19 -2.10 -5.90
C THR A 80 -3.38 -1.34 -6.44
#